data_AF-A0A960X232-F1
#
_entry.id   AF-A0A960X232-F1
#
_cell.length_a   1.000
_cell.length_b   1.000
_cell.length_c   1.000
_cell.angle_alpha   90.00
_cell.angle_beta   90.00
_cell.angle_gamma   90.00
#
_symmetry.space_group_name_H-M   'P 1'
#
loop_
_entity.id
_entity.type
_entity.pdbx_description
1 polymer ?
#
loop_
_entity_poly.entity_id
_entity_poly.type
_entity_poly.pdbx_seq_one_letter_code
_entity_poly.pdbx_strand_id
1 'polypeptide(L)'
;MKTNSSSLCAALAALLLPITVNGSSHMDAPLITLDPAANTTDVYAFVSEVNMVKYLTVALSVYPHEEPGVGPNKYNFDDNVLYRIRVGAGAALPTQAVPNPKVAPVTYEFSFKTGYKNRNTIAQSYLGVIDTVGDAAQNLTQTYTVSKVVGRKRTTLFSNVIVPPNNQGL
;
A
#
# COMPACT_ATOMS: atom_id res chain seq x y z
N MET A 1 -2.90 62.55 7.51
CA MET A 1 -2.20 61.26 7.35
C MET A 1 -3.00 60.42 6.35
N LYS A 2 -2.59 60.38 5.07
CA LYS A 2 -3.30 59.61 4.03
C LYS A 2 -2.82 58.16 4.10
N THR A 3 -3.69 57.24 4.49
CA THR A 3 -3.40 55.80 4.44
C THR A 3 -3.50 55.34 2.99
N ASN A 4 -2.39 54.87 2.42
CA ASN A 4 -2.33 54.41 1.04
C ASN A 4 -3.03 53.06 0.90
N SER A 5 -4.32 53.08 0.54
CA SER A 5 -5.17 51.91 0.29
C SER A 5 -4.59 50.94 -0.75
N SER A 6 -3.73 51.46 -1.63
CA SER A 6 -3.07 50.71 -2.71
C SER A 6 -2.13 49.60 -2.19
N SER A 7 -1.51 49.80 -1.02
CA SER A 7 -0.58 48.82 -0.44
C SER A 7 -1.29 47.59 0.14
N LEU A 8 -2.56 47.73 0.53
CA LEU A 8 -3.35 46.64 1.12
C LEU A 8 -3.89 45.68 0.03
N CYS A 9 -4.27 46.21 -1.14
CA CYS A 9 -4.71 45.39 -2.28
C CYS A 9 -3.57 44.55 -2.89
N ALA A 10 -2.35 45.08 -2.92
CA ALA A 10 -1.19 44.34 -3.43
C ALA A 10 -0.82 43.13 -2.54
N ALA A 11 -0.97 43.26 -1.22
CA ALA A 11 -0.72 42.16 -0.28
C ALA A 11 -1.77 41.04 -0.41
N LEU A 12 -3.04 41.38 -0.67
CA LEU A 12 -4.12 40.40 -0.83
C LEU A 12 -4.00 39.62 -2.17
N ALA A 13 -3.49 40.27 -3.22
CA ALA A 13 -3.26 39.62 -4.52
C ALA A 13 -2.10 38.60 -4.50
N ALA A 14 -1.10 38.80 -3.65
CA ALA A 14 0.02 37.86 -3.50
C ALA A 14 -0.38 36.54 -2.81
N LEU A 15 -1.47 36.52 -2.04
CA LEU A 15 -2.05 35.32 -1.39
C LEU A 15 -2.88 34.45 -2.34
N LEU A 16 -3.20 34.94 -3.55
CA LEU A 16 -3.99 34.23 -4.57
C LEU A 16 -3.13 33.61 -5.67
N LEU A 17 -1.80 33.67 -5.55
CA LEU A 17 -0.92 32.97 -6.48
C LEU A 17 -1.12 31.46 -6.31
N PRO A 18 -1.48 30.72 -7.38
CA PRO A 18 -1.62 29.28 -7.29
C PRO A 18 -0.28 28.70 -6.87
N ILE A 19 -0.24 28.14 -5.66
CA ILE A 19 0.89 27.34 -5.21
C ILE A 19 0.88 26.13 -6.13
N THR A 20 1.90 26.00 -6.97
CA THR A 20 2.10 24.77 -7.75
C THR A 20 2.40 23.66 -6.76
N VAL A 21 1.36 22.93 -6.36
CA VAL A 21 1.53 21.65 -5.68
C VAL A 21 2.08 20.70 -6.74
N ASN A 22 3.37 20.40 -6.65
CA ASN A 22 3.91 19.26 -7.39
C ASN A 22 3.23 18.01 -6.82
N GLY A 23 2.33 17.40 -7.60
CA GLY A 23 1.82 16.08 -7.28
C GLY A 23 3.00 15.12 -7.18
N SER A 24 3.05 14.34 -6.10
CA SER A 24 4.03 13.26 -6.00
C SER A 24 3.78 12.25 -7.13
N SER A 25 4.82 11.95 -7.92
CA SER A 25 4.78 10.88 -8.92
C SER A 25 5.22 9.59 -8.23
N HIS A 26 4.30 8.66 -8.04
CA HIS A 26 4.54 7.37 -7.36
C HIS A 26 4.80 6.22 -8.36
N MET A 27 5.36 6.53 -9.52
CA MET A 27 5.71 5.55 -10.55
C MET A 27 7.20 5.71 -10.90
N ASP A 28 8.06 5.30 -9.97
CA ASP A 28 9.48 5.65 -9.98
C ASP A 28 10.35 4.72 -10.85
N ALA A 29 9.88 3.51 -11.17
CA ALA A 29 10.62 2.57 -11.99
C ALA A 29 10.00 2.44 -13.40
N PRO A 30 10.74 2.65 -14.51
CA PRO A 30 10.18 2.59 -15.87
C PRO A 30 9.42 1.31 -16.20
N LEU A 31 9.89 0.16 -15.70
CA LEU A 31 9.26 -1.15 -15.93
C LEU A 31 7.97 -1.37 -15.11
N ILE A 32 7.72 -0.56 -14.07
CA ILE A 32 6.52 -0.70 -13.24
C ILE A 32 5.24 -0.35 -14.01
N THR A 33 5.38 0.34 -15.14
CA THR A 33 4.30 0.56 -16.12
C THR A 33 3.72 -0.74 -16.66
N LEU A 34 4.51 -1.82 -16.70
CA LEU A 34 4.10 -3.15 -17.16
C LEU A 34 3.63 -4.07 -16.02
N ASP A 35 3.85 -3.66 -14.77
CA ASP A 35 3.44 -4.40 -13.56
C ASP A 35 2.87 -3.42 -12.52
N PRO A 36 1.66 -2.89 -12.75
CA PRO A 36 1.06 -1.89 -11.87
C PRO A 36 0.78 -2.42 -10.47
N ALA A 37 0.55 -3.73 -10.32
CA ALA A 37 0.30 -4.36 -9.04
C ALA A 37 1.56 -4.47 -8.16
N ALA A 38 2.75 -4.48 -8.75
CA ALA A 38 4.01 -4.35 -8.04
C ALA A 38 4.35 -2.89 -7.66
N ASN A 39 3.59 -1.90 -8.17
CA ASN A 39 3.91 -0.51 -7.93
C ASN A 39 3.61 -0.11 -6.48
N THR A 40 4.65 0.25 -5.73
CA THR A 40 4.53 0.74 -4.37
C THR A 40 4.32 2.24 -4.39
N THR A 41 3.29 2.74 -3.72
CA THR A 41 3.08 4.18 -3.60
C THR A 41 3.92 4.78 -2.48
N ASP A 42 3.66 4.31 -1.26
CA ASP A 42 4.26 4.85 -0.04
C ASP A 42 4.50 3.77 1.00
N VAL A 43 5.50 4.01 1.85
CA VAL A 43 5.72 3.28 3.09
C VAL A 43 5.47 4.23 4.26
N TYR A 44 4.56 3.86 5.14
CA TYR A 44 4.28 4.57 6.38
C TYR A 44 4.93 3.80 7.54
N ALA A 45 5.68 4.50 8.38
CA ALA A 45 6.31 3.92 9.56
C ALA A 45 6.13 4.83 10.77
N PHE A 46 5.49 4.33 11.81
CA PHE A 46 5.20 5.08 13.03
C PHE A 46 5.22 4.17 14.26
N VAL A 47 5.38 4.76 15.44
CA VAL A 47 5.30 4.02 16.70
C VAL A 47 3.84 3.97 17.14
N SER A 48 3.34 2.76 17.38
CA SER A 48 2.06 2.53 18.05
C SER A 48 2.29 1.95 19.45
N GLU A 49 1.29 2.03 20.33
CA GLU A 49 1.37 1.49 21.68
C GLU A 49 0.10 0.69 21.98
N VAL A 50 0.26 -0.55 22.45
CA VAL A 50 -0.85 -1.42 22.87
C VAL A 50 -0.48 -2.02 24.22
N ASN A 51 -1.33 -1.85 25.23
CA ASN A 51 -1.10 -2.32 26.59
C ASN A 51 0.28 -1.90 27.16
N MET A 52 0.65 -0.63 26.96
CA MET A 52 1.96 -0.05 27.35
C MET A 52 3.18 -0.66 26.65
N VAL A 53 2.99 -1.45 25.60
CA VAL A 53 4.07 -1.99 24.78
C VAL A 53 4.14 -1.20 23.47
N LYS A 54 5.31 -0.65 23.15
CA LYS A 54 5.56 0.10 21.92
C LYS A 54 5.89 -0.84 20.76
N TYR A 55 5.31 -0.58 19.60
CA TYR A 55 5.52 -1.31 18.35
C TYR A 55 5.93 -0.35 17.25
N LEU A 56 6.88 -0.76 16.42
CA LEU A 56 7.06 -0.15 15.10
C LEU A 56 5.94 -0.69 14.20
N THR A 57 4.99 0.17 13.85
CA THR A 57 3.96 -0.12 12.85
C THR A 57 4.48 0.33 11.50
N VAL A 58 4.45 -0.59 10.54
CA VAL A 58 4.84 -0.30 9.15
C VAL A 58 3.71 -0.74 8.24
N ALA A 59 3.30 0.14 7.35
CA ALA A 59 2.34 -0.14 6.29
C ALA A 59 2.97 0.15 4.94
N LEU A 60 2.71 -0.70 3.97
CA LEU A 60 3.07 -0.51 2.57
C LEU A 60 1.78 -0.34 1.78
N SER A 61 1.69 0.75 1.03
CA SER A 61 0.62 0.96 0.05
C SER A 61 1.13 0.62 -1.34
N VAL A 62 0.30 -0.06 -2.11
CA VAL A 62 0.58 -0.49 -3.49
C VAL A 62 -0.59 -0.12 -4.36
N TYR A 63 -0.38 -0.12 -5.68
CA TYR A 63 -1.42 0.18 -6.66
C TYR A 63 -1.92 1.64 -6.53
N PRO A 64 -1.20 2.64 -7.09
CA PRO A 64 -1.63 4.03 -7.01
C PRO A 64 -2.97 4.28 -7.70
N HIS A 65 -3.68 5.30 -7.22
CA HIS A 65 -4.84 5.90 -7.89
C HIS A 65 -6.02 4.92 -8.06
N GLU A 66 -6.42 4.30 -6.96
CA GLU A 66 -7.64 3.48 -6.90
C GLU A 66 -8.86 4.38 -6.71
N GLU A 67 -9.59 4.67 -7.80
CA GLU A 67 -10.81 5.48 -7.74
C GLU A 67 -11.96 4.65 -7.15
N PRO A 68 -12.61 5.12 -6.06
CA PRO A 68 -13.81 4.50 -5.53
C PRO A 68 -14.94 4.46 -6.58
N GLY A 69 -15.75 3.39 -6.57
CA GLY A 69 -16.94 3.31 -7.41
C GLY A 69 -16.71 2.97 -8.89
N VAL A 70 -15.47 2.72 -9.33
CA VAL A 70 -15.23 2.11 -10.66
C VAL A 70 -15.73 0.65 -10.64
N GLY A 71 -16.70 0.31 -11.48
CA GLY A 71 -17.23 -1.05 -11.57
C GLY A 71 -16.42 -1.93 -12.52
N PRO A 72 -16.54 -3.28 -12.46
CA PRO A 72 -16.36 -4.13 -11.29
C PRO A 72 -14.86 -4.21 -10.94
N ASN A 73 -14.44 -3.50 -9.88
CA ASN A 73 -13.02 -3.17 -9.65
C ASN A 73 -12.08 -4.35 -9.34
N LYS A 74 -10.82 -4.17 -9.79
CA LYS A 74 -9.74 -5.15 -9.99
C LYS A 74 -8.52 -4.94 -9.07
N TYR A 75 -8.64 -4.15 -8.03
CA TYR A 75 -7.52 -3.83 -7.14
C TYR A 75 -7.30 -4.96 -6.15
N ASN A 76 -6.53 -5.95 -6.59
CA ASN A 76 -6.13 -7.10 -5.82
C ASN A 76 -4.60 -7.12 -5.76
N PHE A 77 -4.05 -7.69 -4.72
CA PHE A 77 -2.63 -8.03 -4.74
C PHE A 77 -2.37 -9.08 -5.81
N ASP A 78 -1.27 -9.00 -6.55
CA ASP A 78 -0.99 -9.98 -7.60
C ASP A 78 -0.40 -11.27 -6.99
N ASP A 79 -0.87 -12.42 -7.47
CA ASP A 79 -0.40 -13.75 -7.06
C ASP A 79 1.09 -13.99 -7.43
N ASN A 80 1.62 -13.24 -8.41
CA ASN A 80 2.98 -13.35 -8.91
C ASN A 80 3.95 -12.32 -8.30
N VAL A 81 3.45 -11.38 -7.50
CA VAL A 81 4.28 -10.36 -6.86
C VAL A 81 4.61 -10.76 -5.42
N LEU A 82 5.89 -10.70 -5.07
CA LEU A 82 6.36 -10.90 -3.71
C LEU A 82 6.65 -9.55 -3.05
N TYR A 83 5.69 -9.09 -2.27
CA TYR A 83 5.79 -7.83 -1.54
C TYR A 83 6.70 -7.99 -0.32
N ARG A 84 7.66 -7.09 -0.14
CA ARG A 84 8.67 -7.20 0.93
C ARG A 84 8.85 -5.90 1.69
N ILE A 85 8.74 -5.96 3.01
CA ILE A 85 9.13 -4.89 3.92
C ILE A 85 10.44 -5.29 4.59
N ARG A 86 11.50 -4.52 4.36
CA ARG A 86 12.81 -4.72 4.97
C ARG A 86 13.00 -3.74 6.12
N VAL A 87 13.15 -4.27 7.33
CA VAL A 87 13.38 -3.50 8.55
C VAL A 87 14.79 -3.77 9.05
N GLY A 88 15.59 -2.72 9.16
CA GLY A 88 16.95 -2.79 9.67
C GLY A 88 17.39 -1.44 10.24
N ALA A 89 18.35 -1.47 11.15
CA ALA A 89 18.97 -0.26 11.69
C ALA A 89 20.35 -0.06 11.07
N GLY A 90 20.67 1.19 10.71
CA GLY A 90 21.99 1.59 10.22
C GLY A 90 22.53 0.68 9.11
N ALA A 91 23.70 0.07 9.36
CA ALA A 91 24.42 -0.75 8.39
C ALA A 91 23.76 -2.10 8.03
N ALA A 92 22.55 -2.39 8.52
CA ALA A 92 21.79 -3.59 8.16
C ALA A 92 20.93 -3.42 6.89
N LEU A 93 20.71 -2.19 6.43
CA LEU A 93 19.98 -1.93 5.18
C LEU A 93 20.95 -1.76 4.01
N PRO A 94 20.64 -2.35 2.83
CA PRO A 94 21.39 -2.07 1.62
C PRO A 94 21.42 -0.58 1.30
N THR A 95 22.58 -0.08 0.95
CA THR A 95 22.76 1.26 0.37
C THR A 95 23.45 1.13 -0.98
N GLN A 96 23.49 2.20 -1.77
CA GLN A 96 24.25 2.21 -3.03
C GLN A 96 25.74 1.87 -2.80
N ALA A 97 26.33 2.32 -1.69
CA ALA A 97 27.72 2.04 -1.33
C ALA A 97 27.92 0.63 -0.73
N VAL A 98 26.92 0.10 -0.03
CA VAL A 98 26.96 -1.22 0.61
C VAL A 98 25.70 -2.00 0.21
N PRO A 99 25.67 -2.58 -1.00
CA PRO A 99 24.50 -3.30 -1.48
C PRO A 99 24.26 -4.62 -0.71
N ASN A 100 25.30 -5.16 -0.07
CA ASN A 100 25.26 -6.41 0.67
C ASN A 100 25.73 -6.18 2.12
N PRO A 101 24.86 -5.70 3.02
CA PRO A 101 25.21 -5.48 4.42
C PRO A 101 25.59 -6.80 5.10
N LYS A 102 26.61 -6.78 5.95
CA LYS A 102 27.05 -7.95 6.73
C LYS A 102 26.00 -8.39 7.76
N VAL A 103 25.19 -7.45 8.23
CA VAL A 103 24.06 -7.71 9.12
C VAL A 103 22.81 -7.82 8.25
N ALA A 104 22.17 -8.99 8.28
CA ALA A 104 20.94 -9.19 7.51
C ALA A 104 19.77 -8.42 8.14
N PRO A 105 19.00 -7.63 7.37
CA PRO A 105 17.80 -7.00 7.88
C PRO A 105 16.72 -8.05 8.14
N VAL A 106 15.75 -7.71 8.98
CA VAL A 106 14.53 -8.49 9.12
C VAL A 106 13.63 -8.17 7.93
N THR A 107 13.30 -9.17 7.12
CA THR A 107 12.40 -9.01 5.97
C THR A 107 11.07 -9.70 6.26
N TYR A 108 9.96 -9.00 6.05
CA TYR A 108 8.63 -9.59 6.03
C TYR A 108 8.17 -9.70 4.58
N GLU A 109 7.92 -10.92 4.14
CA GLU A 109 7.46 -11.24 2.79
C GLU A 109 5.97 -11.57 2.81
N PHE A 110 5.20 -10.97 1.91
CA PHE A 110 3.77 -11.20 1.73
C PHE A 110 3.55 -11.78 0.33
N SER A 111 2.88 -12.92 0.27
CA SER A 111 2.46 -13.54 -0.99
C SER A 111 0.96 -13.82 -0.96
N PHE A 112 0.30 -13.62 -2.08
CA PHE A 112 -1.15 -13.71 -2.20
C PHE A 112 -1.55 -14.85 -3.13
N LYS A 113 -2.79 -15.32 -2.95
CA LYS A 113 -3.40 -16.31 -3.82
C LYS A 113 -4.86 -15.95 -4.04
N THR A 114 -5.26 -15.86 -5.29
CA THR A 114 -6.60 -15.49 -5.70
C THR A 114 -7.46 -16.72 -5.99
N GLY A 115 -8.69 -16.68 -5.48
CA GLY A 115 -9.71 -17.69 -5.69
C GLY A 115 -11.04 -17.07 -6.09
N TYR A 116 -11.86 -17.86 -6.77
CA TYR A 116 -13.23 -17.50 -7.14
C TYR A 116 -14.18 -18.59 -6.65
N LYS A 117 -15.27 -18.21 -6.00
CA LYS A 117 -16.28 -19.17 -5.52
C LYS A 117 -17.21 -19.64 -6.63
N ASN A 118 -17.53 -18.75 -7.57
CA ASN A 118 -18.33 -19.03 -8.73
C ASN A 118 -17.66 -18.48 -9.99
N ARG A 119 -17.27 -19.38 -10.90
CA ARG A 119 -16.69 -19.04 -12.21
C ARG A 119 -17.73 -19.01 -13.34
N ASN A 120 -18.97 -19.41 -13.06
CA ASN A 120 -20.08 -19.46 -14.02
C ASN A 120 -20.88 -18.14 -14.01
N THR A 121 -20.18 -17.01 -13.95
CA THR A 121 -20.78 -15.66 -13.91
C THR A 121 -19.76 -14.64 -14.40
N ILE A 122 -20.25 -13.52 -14.95
CA ILE A 122 -19.42 -12.35 -15.28
C ILE A 122 -19.11 -11.49 -14.06
N ALA A 123 -19.81 -11.69 -12.94
CA ALA A 123 -19.63 -10.94 -11.71
C ALA A 123 -18.39 -11.46 -10.96
N GLN A 124 -17.23 -10.85 -11.22
CA GLN A 124 -15.95 -11.36 -10.73
C GLN A 124 -15.74 -11.17 -9.22
N SER A 125 -16.02 -9.97 -8.70
CA SER A 125 -15.67 -9.62 -7.31
C SER A 125 -16.79 -9.96 -6.32
N TYR A 126 -18.04 -9.64 -6.66
CA TYR A 126 -19.19 -9.70 -5.76
C TYR A 126 -20.41 -10.35 -6.44
N LEU A 127 -21.11 -11.25 -5.75
CA LEU A 127 -22.39 -11.86 -6.16
C LEU A 127 -23.60 -11.25 -5.45
N GLY A 128 -23.37 -10.34 -4.49
CA GLY A 128 -24.38 -9.73 -3.64
C GLY A 128 -23.73 -8.84 -2.57
N VAL A 129 -24.51 -8.48 -1.55
CA VAL A 129 -24.01 -7.75 -0.37
C VAL A 129 -23.11 -8.68 0.46
N ILE A 130 -21.93 -8.19 0.86
CA ILE A 130 -21.04 -8.90 1.78
C ILE A 130 -21.38 -8.46 3.20
N ASP A 131 -21.86 -9.39 4.01
CA ASP A 131 -22.13 -9.20 5.43
C ASP A 131 -20.92 -9.58 6.29
N THR A 132 -20.12 -10.55 5.83
CA THR A 132 -18.92 -11.00 6.55
C THR A 132 -17.78 -11.33 5.59
N VAL A 133 -16.54 -11.11 6.03
CA VAL A 133 -15.35 -11.41 5.24
C VAL A 133 -15.35 -12.87 4.79
N GLY A 134 -15.36 -13.08 3.48
CA GLY A 134 -15.34 -14.40 2.88
C GLY A 134 -16.69 -15.11 2.80
N ASP A 135 -17.82 -14.44 2.95
CA ASP A 135 -19.16 -15.05 2.73
C ASP A 135 -19.45 -15.41 1.26
N ALA A 136 -20.58 -16.06 0.99
CA ALA A 136 -20.94 -16.50 -0.36
C ALA A 136 -21.07 -15.36 -1.39
N ALA A 137 -21.32 -14.13 -0.93
CA ALA A 137 -21.43 -12.97 -1.81
C ALA A 137 -20.06 -12.42 -2.23
N GLN A 138 -18.99 -12.65 -1.46
CA GLN A 138 -17.63 -12.34 -1.87
C GLN A 138 -17.10 -13.41 -2.85
N ASN A 139 -17.26 -13.18 -4.16
CA ASN A 139 -16.86 -14.13 -5.20
C ASN A 139 -15.34 -14.23 -5.31
N LEU A 140 -14.66 -13.09 -5.48
CA LEU A 140 -13.20 -13.00 -5.49
C LEU A 140 -12.71 -12.94 -4.05
N THR A 141 -11.98 -13.96 -3.65
CA THR A 141 -11.32 -14.03 -2.35
C THR A 141 -9.82 -14.14 -2.56
N GLN A 142 -9.04 -13.40 -1.78
CA GLN A 142 -7.60 -13.63 -1.69
C GLN A 142 -7.23 -14.17 -0.32
N THR A 143 -6.20 -15.02 -0.30
CA THR A 143 -5.52 -15.37 0.93
C THR A 143 -4.07 -14.93 0.88
N TYR A 144 -3.53 -14.52 2.01
CA TYR A 144 -2.13 -14.14 2.12
C TYR A 144 -1.37 -15.05 3.08
N THR A 145 -0.06 -15.15 2.81
CA THR A 145 0.92 -15.80 3.69
C THR A 145 2.01 -14.77 4.01
N VAL A 146 2.38 -14.67 5.29
CA VAL A 146 3.46 -13.80 5.75
C VAL A 146 4.63 -14.65 6.23
N SER A 147 5.80 -14.40 5.68
CA SER A 147 7.04 -15.06 6.10
C SER A 147 8.05 -14.04 6.61
N LYS A 148 8.65 -14.30 7.77
CA LYS A 148 9.80 -13.57 8.28
C LYS A 148 11.09 -14.22 7.77
N VAL A 149 11.97 -13.42 7.18
CA VAL A 149 13.29 -13.84 6.70
C VAL A 149 14.36 -13.05 7.42
N VAL A 150 15.33 -13.74 8.03
CA VAL A 150 16.52 -13.15 8.64
C VAL A 150 17.74 -13.95 8.16
N GLY A 151 18.56 -13.33 7.31
CA GLY A 151 19.64 -14.03 6.62
C GLY A 151 19.08 -15.16 5.76
N ARG A 152 19.51 -16.40 6.02
CA ARG A 152 19.03 -17.61 5.31
C ARG A 152 17.83 -18.28 5.98
N LYS A 153 17.45 -17.86 7.18
CA LYS A 153 16.33 -18.47 7.92
C LYS A 153 15.02 -17.82 7.48
N ARG A 154 14.08 -18.64 7.02
CA ARG A 154 12.69 -18.26 6.69
C ARG A 154 11.74 -18.94 7.66
N THR A 155 10.77 -18.19 8.18
CA THR A 155 9.76 -18.67 9.13
C THR A 155 8.41 -18.11 8.75
N THR A 156 7.44 -18.97 8.47
CA THR A 156 6.05 -18.56 8.22
C THR A 156 5.40 -18.10 9.52
N LEU A 157 4.90 -16.86 9.54
CA LEU A 157 4.18 -16.30 10.69
C LEU A 157 2.68 -16.52 10.56
N PHE A 158 2.16 -16.34 9.35
CA PHE A 158 0.75 -16.51 9.01
C PHE A 158 0.65 -17.22 7.67
N SER A 159 -0.33 -18.11 7.51
CA SER A 159 -0.55 -18.85 6.26
C SER A 159 -2.03 -18.94 5.95
N ASN A 160 -2.38 -18.76 4.67
CA ASN A 160 -3.74 -18.85 4.15
C ASN A 160 -4.76 -17.99 4.90
N VAL A 161 -4.35 -16.81 5.36
CA VAL A 161 -5.26 -15.86 6.05
C VAL A 161 -6.04 -15.08 5.00
N ILE A 162 -7.35 -14.89 5.21
CA ILE A 162 -8.19 -14.18 4.25
C ILE A 162 -7.86 -12.69 4.19
N VAL A 163 -7.81 -12.15 2.97
CA VAL A 163 -7.77 -10.71 2.71
C VAL A 163 -9.20 -10.17 2.81
N PRO A 164 -9.45 -9.14 3.64
CA PRO A 164 -10.74 -8.47 3.67
C PRO A 164 -11.13 -7.93 2.28
N PRO A 165 -12.43 -7.92 1.92
CA PRO A 165 -12.87 -7.34 0.67
C PRO A 165 -12.63 -5.82 0.63
N ASN A 166 -12.46 -5.27 -0.56
CA ASN A 166 -12.31 -3.83 -0.76
C ASN A 166 -13.59 -3.10 -0.35
N ASN A 167 -13.48 -2.09 0.52
CA ASN A 167 -14.61 -1.24 0.88
C ASN A 167 -15.05 -0.39 -0.33
N GLN A 168 -16.28 -0.58 -0.80
CA GLN A 168 -16.82 0.13 -1.97
C GLN A 168 -17.49 1.48 -1.63
N GLY A 169 -17.55 1.86 -0.35
CA GLY A 169 -17.96 3.21 0.06
C GLY A 169 -19.43 3.57 -0.22
N LEU A 170 -20.37 2.64 0.03
CA LEU A 170 -21.81 2.95 0.04
C LEU A 170 -22.26 3.51 1.39
#